data_AF-A0A2M8DAR9-F1
#
_entry.id   AF-A0A2M8DAR9-F1
#
_cell.length_a   1.000
_cell.length_b   1.000
_cell.length_c   1.000
_cell.angle_alpha   90.00
_cell.angle_beta   90.00
_cell.angle_gamma   90.00
#
_symmetry.space_group_name_H-M   'P 1'
#
loop_
_entity.id
_entity.type
_entity.pdbx_description
1 polymer ?
#
loop_
_entity_poly.entity_id
_entity_poly.type
_entity_poly.pdbx_seq_one_letter_code
_entity_poly.pdbx_strand_id
1 'polypeptide(L)'
;MDIQEGISYRMINQKDPYGSLTQLEVFFANNRRPVDFSKIVSPQTRVLVVGEKHTRELGKSTIIQHMGVFRELGFTHFGMEMLDGSRQVQLEQALLDNDISSILLCLHGYTTFSPNAAQLYIQLANTAFKTGMCVIAMHPKYRNQTEQDFTTYNEMMNQNMSRRIIKVLREKPYNRMVVFTGNAHAAREGRTMTQLLVNRGVDLVSAGMVGGRRNKQQLNMEKAARRIHAEEELFMVVRVHGL
;
A
#
# COMPACT_ATOMS: atom_id res chain seq x y z
N MET A 1 -5.52 -39.53 -37.39
CA MET A 1 -4.13 -39.07 -37.24
C MET A 1 -4.19 -37.62 -36.83
N ASP A 2 -4.42 -37.29 -35.56
CA ASP A 2 -3.60 -37.61 -34.37
C ASP A 2 -2.19 -37.03 -34.51
N ILE A 3 -1.57 -36.34 -33.55
CA ILE A 3 -1.93 -35.86 -32.21
C ILE A 3 -1.02 -34.64 -31.97
N GLN A 4 -1.52 -33.63 -31.26
CA GLN A 4 -0.72 -32.57 -30.64
C GLN A 4 0.38 -33.17 -29.74
N GLU A 5 1.66 -32.98 -30.08
CA GLU A 5 2.73 -33.20 -29.11
C GLU A 5 3.02 -31.90 -28.36
N GLY A 6 2.67 -31.95 -27.07
CA GLY A 6 2.84 -30.87 -26.12
C GLY A 6 4.30 -30.62 -25.76
N ILE A 7 4.64 -29.35 -25.61
CA ILE A 7 5.89 -28.94 -24.97
C ILE A 7 5.75 -29.25 -23.48
N SER A 8 6.27 -30.41 -23.11
CA SER A 8 6.56 -30.80 -21.72
C SER A 8 7.64 -29.87 -21.17
N TYR A 9 7.25 -28.92 -20.33
CA TYR A 9 8.21 -28.19 -19.50
C TYR A 9 8.69 -29.13 -18.40
N ARG A 10 9.83 -29.80 -18.65
CA ARG A 10 10.65 -30.38 -17.58
C ARG A 10 10.88 -29.28 -16.54
N MET A 11 10.33 -29.47 -15.35
CA MET A 11 10.67 -28.67 -14.18
C MET A 11 12.17 -28.87 -13.91
N ILE A 12 12.99 -27.94 -14.41
CA ILE A 12 14.37 -27.83 -13.98
C ILE A 12 14.30 -27.45 -12.50
N ASN A 13 14.68 -28.41 -11.65
CA ASN A 13 15.00 -28.22 -10.24
C ASN A 13 16.18 -27.24 -10.14
N GLN A 14 15.92 -25.95 -10.32
CA GLN A 14 16.86 -24.91 -9.95
C GLN A 14 16.84 -24.85 -8.42
N LYS A 15 17.91 -25.37 -7.81
CA LYS A 15 18.28 -25.08 -6.43
C LYS A 15 18.17 -23.57 -6.23
N ASP A 16 17.35 -23.16 -5.27
CA ASP A 16 17.27 -21.77 -4.83
C ASP A 16 18.72 -21.31 -4.54
N PRO A 17 19.25 -20.25 -5.19
CA PRO A 17 20.63 -19.81 -4.99
C PRO A 17 20.91 -19.38 -3.54
N TYR A 18 19.86 -19.26 -2.73
CA TYR A 18 19.91 -19.04 -1.30
C TYR A 18 19.48 -20.35 -0.63
N GLY A 19 20.42 -21.03 0.02
CA GLY A 19 20.26 -22.36 0.61
C GLY A 19 19.19 -22.46 1.71
N SER A 20 18.53 -21.36 2.08
CA SER A 20 17.32 -21.33 2.90
C SER A 20 16.56 -20.00 2.79
N LEU A 21 15.31 -19.99 3.26
CA LEU A 21 14.50 -18.77 3.39
C LEU A 21 15.19 -17.72 4.28
N THR A 22 15.87 -18.16 5.34
CA THR A 22 16.61 -17.29 6.27
C THR A 22 17.79 -16.59 5.57
N GLN A 23 18.54 -17.30 4.73
CA GLN A 23 19.65 -16.70 3.97
C GLN A 23 19.15 -15.64 2.98
N LEU A 24 17.99 -15.87 2.38
CA LEU A 24 17.38 -14.89 1.48
C LEU A 24 16.83 -13.67 2.25
N GLU A 25 16.28 -13.86 3.46
CA GLU A 25 15.88 -12.75 4.33
C GLU A 25 17.07 -11.89 4.77
N VAL A 26 18.20 -12.51 5.13
CA VAL A 26 19.44 -11.82 5.49
C VAL A 26 20.03 -11.08 4.28
N PHE A 27 20.07 -11.74 3.12
CA PHE A 27 20.52 -11.11 1.88
C PHE A 27 19.69 -9.86 1.58
N PHE A 28 18.36 -9.95 1.66
CA PHE A 28 17.51 -8.79 1.45
C PHE A 28 17.64 -7.74 2.54
N ALA A 29 17.85 -8.10 3.81
CA ALA A 29 18.11 -7.11 4.85
C ALA A 29 19.38 -6.29 4.56
N ASN A 30 20.43 -6.95 4.05
CA ASN A 30 21.74 -6.34 3.82
C ASN A 30 21.89 -5.63 2.46
N ASN A 31 21.04 -5.94 1.48
CA ASN A 31 21.10 -5.38 0.13
C ASN A 31 19.89 -4.48 -0.21
N ARG A 32 19.11 -4.08 0.80
CA ARG A 32 17.99 -3.14 0.62
C ARG A 32 18.51 -1.75 0.28
N ARG A 33 18.10 -1.24 -0.88
CA ARG A 33 18.17 0.19 -1.20
C ARG A 33 16.83 0.86 -0.88
N PRO A 34 16.84 2.14 -0.45
CA PRO A 34 15.62 2.95 -0.35
C PRO A 34 14.87 2.96 -1.68
N VAL A 35 13.54 3.08 -1.62
CA VAL A 35 12.72 3.21 -2.83
C VAL A 35 12.77 4.66 -3.30
N ASP A 36 13.26 4.88 -4.52
CA ASP A 36 13.14 6.17 -5.17
C ASP A 36 11.76 6.32 -5.83
N PHE A 37 10.86 7.03 -5.15
CA PHE A 37 9.50 7.26 -5.66
C PHE A 37 9.47 8.19 -6.88
N SER A 38 10.51 9.01 -7.10
CA SER A 38 10.56 9.91 -8.26
C SER A 38 10.73 9.16 -9.59
N LYS A 39 11.35 7.99 -9.55
CA LYS A 39 11.53 7.12 -10.73
C LYS A 39 10.27 6.36 -11.12
N ILE A 40 9.30 6.21 -10.21
CA ILE A 40 8.10 5.37 -10.43
C ILE A 40 6.82 6.17 -10.59
N VAL A 41 6.77 7.39 -10.05
CA VAL A 41 5.63 8.30 -10.15
C VAL A 41 5.84 9.22 -11.35
N SER A 42 4.96 9.13 -12.35
CA SER A 42 4.92 10.09 -13.46
C SER A 42 4.12 11.35 -13.09
N PRO A 43 4.26 12.47 -13.84
CA PRO A 43 3.40 13.65 -13.66
C PRO A 43 1.89 13.36 -13.78
N GLN A 44 1.52 12.33 -14.54
CA GLN A 44 0.13 11.90 -14.73
C GLN A 44 -0.40 11.02 -13.59
N THR A 45 0.48 10.42 -12.78
CA THR A 45 0.08 9.51 -11.70
C THR A 45 -0.78 10.25 -10.67
N ARG A 46 -2.08 9.98 -10.62
CA ARG A 46 -3.00 10.67 -9.70
C ARG A 46 -3.07 10.01 -8.33
N VAL A 47 -2.80 8.71 -8.26
CA VAL A 47 -2.82 7.95 -7.01
C VAL A 47 -1.56 7.11 -6.86
N LEU A 48 -0.94 7.14 -5.68
CA LEU A 48 0.10 6.21 -5.28
C LEU A 48 -0.45 5.35 -4.14
N VAL A 49 -0.66 4.06 -4.38
CA VAL A 49 -1.10 3.11 -3.35
C VAL A 49 0.12 2.43 -2.76
N VAL A 50 0.32 2.57 -1.45
CA VAL A 50 1.40 1.93 -0.71
C VAL A 50 0.81 0.87 0.21
N GLY A 51 1.06 -0.39 -0.16
CA GLY A 51 0.67 -1.57 0.60
C GLY A 51 1.64 -1.86 1.73
N GLU A 52 1.12 -2.11 2.93
CA GLU A 52 1.91 -2.37 4.12
C GLU A 52 1.46 -3.63 4.87
N LYS A 53 2.23 -4.01 5.90
CA LYS A 53 1.87 -5.06 6.84
C LYS A 53 1.71 -4.44 8.22
N HIS A 54 0.49 -4.46 8.77
CA HIS A 54 0.15 -3.78 10.03
C HIS A 54 1.15 -4.03 11.16
N THR A 55 1.71 -5.24 11.24
CA THR A 55 2.68 -5.69 12.26
C THR A 55 4.13 -5.24 12.04
N ARG A 56 4.46 -4.58 10.92
CA ARG A 56 5.84 -4.19 10.58
C ARG A 56 6.08 -2.70 10.72
N GLU A 57 7.03 -2.33 11.58
CA GLU A 57 7.39 -0.93 11.84
C GLU A 57 8.17 -0.31 10.69
N LEU A 58 9.14 -1.03 10.12
CA LEU A 58 10.04 -0.53 9.07
C LEU A 58 9.28 0.14 7.92
N GLY A 59 8.18 -0.47 7.47
CA GLY A 59 7.36 0.08 6.40
C GLY A 59 6.83 1.47 6.71
N LYS A 60 6.32 1.67 7.93
CA LYS A 60 5.78 2.95 8.40
C LYS A 60 6.89 3.99 8.47
N SER A 61 8.04 3.64 9.05
CA SER A 61 9.22 4.52 9.12
C SER A 61 9.72 4.95 7.74
N THR A 62 9.76 4.03 6.77
CA THR A 62 10.12 4.36 5.38
C THR A 62 9.16 5.40 4.80
N ILE A 63 7.86 5.23 4.97
CA ILE A 63 6.87 6.19 4.42
C ILE A 63 6.92 7.55 5.12
N ILE A 64 7.20 7.58 6.44
CA ILE A 64 7.45 8.84 7.16
C ILE A 64 8.62 9.61 6.51
N GLN A 65 9.72 8.92 6.18
CA GLN A 65 10.89 9.54 5.57
C GLN A 65 10.65 10.07 4.15
N HIS A 66 9.70 9.48 3.41
CA HIS A 66 9.38 9.88 2.03
C HIS A 66 8.24 10.90 1.92
N MET A 67 7.68 11.35 3.04
CA MET A 67 6.52 12.25 3.01
C MET A 67 6.82 13.58 2.28
N GLY A 68 8.01 14.15 2.49
CA GLY A 68 8.48 15.33 1.77
C GLY A 68 8.58 15.09 0.26
N VAL A 69 9.12 13.93 -0.15
CA VAL A 69 9.20 13.53 -1.56
C VAL A 69 7.81 13.43 -2.19
N PHE A 70 6.81 12.88 -1.49
CA PHE A 70 5.45 12.86 -2.01
C PHE A 70 4.90 14.26 -2.24
N ARG A 71 5.19 15.20 -1.34
CA ARG A 71 4.78 16.59 -1.51
C ARG A 71 5.47 17.24 -2.71
N GLU A 72 6.77 17.04 -2.88
CA GLU A 72 7.55 17.54 -4.02
C GLU A 72 7.06 16.96 -5.35
N LEU A 73 6.65 15.69 -5.35
CA LEU A 73 6.01 15.04 -6.51
C LEU A 73 4.58 15.52 -6.78
N GLY A 74 4.06 16.46 -5.98
CA GLY A 74 2.76 17.11 -6.20
C GLY A 74 1.57 16.39 -5.57
N PHE A 75 1.79 15.42 -4.67
CA PHE A 75 0.69 14.84 -3.90
C PHE A 75 0.12 15.88 -2.93
N THR A 76 -1.21 15.95 -2.87
CA THR A 76 -1.95 16.92 -2.05
C THR A 76 -2.67 16.26 -0.88
N HIS A 77 -2.90 14.95 -0.96
CA HIS A 77 -3.63 14.20 0.06
C HIS A 77 -2.87 12.94 0.48
N PHE A 78 -3.03 12.56 1.75
CA PHE A 78 -2.53 11.33 2.32
C PHE A 78 -3.69 10.54 2.95
N GLY A 79 -4.16 9.51 2.26
CA GLY A 79 -5.21 8.61 2.73
C GLY A 79 -4.64 7.50 3.60
N MET A 80 -5.23 7.27 4.77
CA MET A 80 -4.81 6.19 5.69
C MET A 80 -5.98 5.25 6.01
N GLU A 81 -5.79 3.97 5.71
CA GLU A 81 -6.76 2.91 6.05
C GLU A 81 -7.05 2.84 7.54
N MET A 82 -6.06 3.09 8.39
CA MET A 82 -6.14 2.83 9.83
C MET A 82 -6.95 3.88 10.59
N LEU A 83 -7.33 4.97 9.92
CA LEU A 83 -8.08 6.08 10.50
C LEU A 83 -9.57 5.92 10.21
N ASP A 84 -10.41 5.99 11.25
CA ASP A 84 -11.87 5.95 11.16
C ASP A 84 -12.41 7.16 10.41
N GLY A 85 -12.89 6.91 9.19
CA GLY A 85 -13.45 7.90 8.30
C GLY A 85 -14.76 8.52 8.78
N SER A 86 -15.40 8.00 9.84
CA SER A 86 -16.51 8.68 10.52
C SER A 86 -16.06 9.77 11.47
N ARG A 87 -14.77 9.82 11.80
CA ARG A 87 -14.12 10.81 12.68
C ARG A 87 -13.27 11.82 11.90
N GLN A 88 -13.47 11.98 10.59
CA GLN A 88 -12.68 12.87 9.73
C GLN A 88 -12.56 14.30 10.31
N VAL A 89 -13.67 14.90 10.74
CA VAL A 89 -13.68 16.26 11.33
C VAL A 89 -12.90 16.31 12.64
N GLN A 90 -13.04 15.28 13.48
CA GLN A 90 -12.28 15.17 14.73
C GLN A 90 -10.78 15.00 14.46
N LEU A 91 -10.41 14.21 13.45
CA LEU A 91 -9.03 14.01 13.03
C LEU A 91 -8.40 15.32 12.55
N GLU A 92 -9.10 16.07 11.69
CA GLU A 92 -8.62 17.35 11.16
C GLU A 92 -8.34 18.35 12.29
N GLN A 93 -9.27 18.47 13.23
CA GLN A 93 -9.09 19.32 14.42
C GLN A 93 -7.92 18.83 15.28
N ALA A 94 -7.82 17.52 15.51
CA ALA A 94 -6.75 16.95 16.32
C ALA A 94 -5.35 17.15 15.70
N LEU A 95 -5.23 17.12 14.37
CA LEU A 95 -3.98 17.40 13.66
C LEU A 95 -3.58 18.88 13.77
N LEU A 96 -4.56 19.79 13.71
CA LEU A 96 -4.34 21.23 13.93
C LEU A 96 -3.86 21.52 15.35
N ASP A 97 -4.50 20.92 16.34
CA ASP A 97 -4.20 21.11 17.77
C ASP A 97 -2.99 20.28 18.23
N ASN A 98 -2.47 19.39 17.38
CA ASN A 98 -1.48 18.37 17.72
C ASN A 98 -1.92 17.52 18.94
N ASP A 99 -3.22 17.24 19.04
CA ASP A 99 -3.83 16.42 20.09
C ASP A 99 -3.68 14.92 19.77
N ILE A 100 -2.60 14.34 20.31
CA ILE A 100 -2.25 12.93 20.16
C ILE A 100 -3.36 12.00 20.66
N SER A 101 -4.07 12.36 21.73
CA SER A 101 -5.13 11.54 22.31
C SER A 101 -6.32 11.42 21.36
N SER A 102 -6.71 12.52 20.71
CA SER A 102 -7.78 12.50 19.71
C SER A 102 -7.38 11.78 18.42
N ILE A 103 -6.11 11.88 17.99
CA ILE A 103 -5.61 11.09 16.85
C ILE A 103 -5.65 9.58 17.18
N LEU A 104 -5.27 9.21 18.41
CA LEU A 104 -5.36 7.81 18.88
C LEU A 104 -6.79 7.26 18.83
N LEU A 105 -7.80 8.06 19.19
CA LEU A 105 -9.21 7.66 19.07
C LEU A 105 -9.64 7.36 17.63
N CYS A 106 -8.94 7.92 16.64
CA CYS A 106 -9.19 7.65 15.24
C CYS A 106 -8.53 6.35 14.75
N LEU A 107 -7.53 5.80 15.45
CA LEU A 107 -6.76 4.61 15.06
C LEU A 107 -7.40 3.28 15.49
N HIS A 108 -8.66 3.09 15.08
CA HIS A 108 -9.56 2.06 15.57
C HIS A 108 -9.02 0.62 15.45
N GLY A 109 -8.61 0.01 16.58
CA GLY A 109 -8.15 -1.38 16.65
C GLY A 109 -6.70 -1.60 16.18
N TYR A 110 -6.03 -0.55 15.68
CA TYR A 110 -4.65 -0.67 15.21
C TYR A 110 -3.59 -0.51 16.30
N THR A 111 -4.03 -0.23 17.53
CA THR A 111 -3.19 -0.14 18.73
C THR A 111 -2.72 -1.51 19.25
N THR A 112 -3.31 -2.61 18.77
CA THR A 112 -3.05 -3.96 19.29
C THR A 112 -2.08 -4.79 18.44
N PHE A 113 -1.74 -4.36 17.22
CA PHE A 113 -0.90 -5.17 16.30
C PHE A 113 0.60 -5.17 16.64
N SER A 114 1.10 -4.12 17.29
CA SER A 114 2.47 -4.08 17.87
C SER A 114 2.59 -2.93 18.87
N PRO A 115 3.54 -2.98 19.83
CA PRO A 115 3.72 -1.95 20.85
C PRO A 115 3.88 -0.52 20.28
N ASN A 116 4.54 -0.37 19.12
CA ASN A 116 4.83 0.95 18.53
C ASN A 116 3.99 1.29 17.29
N ALA A 117 3.13 0.39 16.79
CA ALA A 117 2.37 0.65 15.55
C ALA A 117 1.51 1.91 15.65
N ALA A 118 0.83 2.12 16.78
CA ALA A 118 -0.01 3.30 17.00
C ALA A 118 0.79 4.60 16.88
N GLN A 119 1.95 4.68 17.55
CA GLN A 119 2.81 5.85 17.50
C GLN A 119 3.30 6.16 16.08
N LEU A 120 3.67 5.12 15.32
CA LEU A 120 4.10 5.28 13.93
C LEU A 120 2.95 5.73 13.01
N TYR A 121 1.71 5.27 13.24
CA TYR A 121 0.56 5.77 12.47
C TYR A 121 0.23 7.24 12.81
N ILE A 122 0.32 7.63 14.09
CA ILE A 122 0.18 9.04 14.49
C ILE A 122 1.27 9.87 13.82
N GLN A 123 2.51 9.40 13.82
CA GLN A 123 3.62 10.08 13.19
C GLN A 123 3.41 10.23 11.68
N LEU A 124 2.91 9.19 10.99
CA LEU A 124 2.53 9.28 9.58
C LEU A 124 1.51 10.40 9.32
N ALA A 125 0.42 10.43 10.10
CA ALA A 125 -0.62 11.46 9.96
C ALA A 125 -0.06 12.87 10.22
N ASN A 126 0.68 13.04 11.32
CA ASN A 126 1.29 14.31 11.69
C ASN A 126 2.34 14.78 10.67
N THR A 127 3.18 13.88 10.16
CA THR A 127 4.20 14.23 9.16
C THR A 127 3.51 14.62 7.84
N ALA A 128 2.51 13.87 7.37
CA ALA A 128 1.74 14.23 6.19
C ALA A 128 1.12 15.64 6.32
N PHE A 129 0.47 15.90 7.45
CA PHE A 129 -0.13 17.20 7.75
C PHE A 129 0.91 18.33 7.77
N LYS A 130 2.04 18.13 8.48
CA LYS A 130 3.14 19.12 8.57
C LYS A 130 3.81 19.38 7.23
N THR A 131 3.82 18.41 6.30
CA THR A 131 4.28 18.61 4.92
C THR A 131 3.26 19.32 4.02
N GLY A 132 2.09 19.70 4.56
CA GLY A 132 1.06 20.44 3.83
C GLY A 132 0.13 19.55 2.99
N MET A 133 0.03 18.26 3.32
CA MET A 133 -0.97 17.36 2.71
C MET A 133 -2.20 17.24 3.59
N CYS A 134 -3.38 17.14 2.97
CA CYS A 134 -4.62 16.83 3.66
C CYS A 134 -4.67 15.35 4.04
N VAL A 135 -4.83 15.04 5.33
CA VAL A 135 -4.93 13.65 5.80
C VAL A 135 -6.37 13.17 5.71
N ILE A 136 -6.61 12.08 4.99
CA ILE A 136 -7.94 11.50 4.80
C ILE A 136 -8.04 10.16 5.52
N ALA A 137 -9.00 10.07 6.43
CA ALA A 137 -9.37 8.84 7.11
C ALA A 137 -10.20 7.94 6.18
N MET A 138 -9.71 6.73 5.94
CA MET A 138 -10.22 5.86 4.88
C MET A 138 -11.07 4.71 5.38
N HIS A 139 -10.91 4.30 6.65
CA HIS A 139 -11.71 3.23 7.23
C HIS A 139 -13.19 3.62 7.25
N PRO A 140 -14.14 2.79 6.80
CA PRO A 140 -15.55 3.01 7.09
C PRO A 140 -15.82 2.89 8.59
N LYS A 141 -16.90 3.51 9.06
CA LYS A 141 -17.36 3.35 10.45
C LYS A 141 -17.45 1.86 10.78
N TYR A 142 -16.81 1.45 11.87
CA TYR A 142 -16.89 0.08 12.33
C TYR A 142 -18.34 -0.24 12.69
N ARG A 143 -18.93 -1.22 11.98
CA ARG A 143 -20.15 -1.89 12.41
C ARG A 143 -19.71 -3.22 13.00
N ASN A 144 -20.36 -3.68 14.07
CA ASN A 144 -20.05 -4.95 14.71
C ASN A 144 -19.86 -6.03 13.65
N GLN A 145 -18.64 -6.57 13.54
CA GLN A 145 -18.23 -7.57 12.54
C GLN A 145 -18.90 -8.93 12.73
N THR A 146 -19.86 -9.03 13.66
CA THR A 146 -20.34 -10.29 14.21
C THR A 146 -21.16 -11.15 13.24
N GLU A 147 -21.44 -10.67 12.02
CA GLU A 147 -22.27 -11.41 11.05
C GLU A 147 -21.78 -11.39 9.60
N GLN A 148 -20.68 -10.68 9.27
CA GLN A 148 -20.16 -10.63 7.90
C GLN A 148 -18.91 -11.48 7.76
N ASP A 149 -18.87 -12.30 6.70
CA ASP A 149 -17.65 -12.98 6.32
C ASP A 149 -16.55 -11.97 5.93
N PHE A 150 -15.29 -12.37 6.12
CA PHE A 150 -14.12 -11.53 5.91
C PHE A 150 -13.98 -11.02 4.45
N THR A 151 -14.46 -11.79 3.48
CA THR A 151 -14.39 -11.44 2.06
C THR A 151 -15.35 -10.29 1.76
N THR A 152 -16.60 -10.42 2.19
CA THR A 152 -17.65 -9.39 2.07
C THR A 152 -17.22 -8.10 2.76
N TYR A 153 -16.63 -8.21 3.96
CA TYR A 153 -16.07 -7.06 4.66
C TYR A 153 -14.97 -6.36 3.84
N ASN A 154 -13.99 -7.11 3.32
CA ASN A 154 -12.91 -6.53 2.51
C ASN A 154 -13.43 -5.90 1.22
N GLU A 155 -14.42 -6.49 0.55
CA GLU A 155 -15.04 -5.88 -0.62
C GLU A 155 -15.71 -4.55 -0.28
N MET A 156 -16.45 -4.49 0.83
CA MET A 156 -17.02 -3.25 1.33
C MET A 156 -15.93 -2.20 1.65
N MET A 157 -14.85 -2.61 2.31
CA MET A 157 -13.68 -1.75 2.58
C MET A 157 -13.10 -1.17 1.28
N ASN A 158 -12.81 -2.04 0.31
CA ASN A 158 -12.27 -1.66 -1.00
C ASN A 158 -13.18 -0.68 -1.74
N GLN A 159 -14.49 -0.92 -1.73
CA GLN A 159 -15.46 -0.01 -2.33
C GLN A 159 -15.47 1.36 -1.64
N ASN A 160 -15.52 1.40 -0.30
CA ASN A 160 -15.56 2.64 0.46
C ASN A 160 -14.29 3.47 0.27
N MET A 161 -13.11 2.85 0.36
CA MET A 161 -11.84 3.52 0.12
C MET A 161 -11.75 4.05 -1.31
N SER A 162 -12.12 3.24 -2.31
CA SER A 162 -12.12 3.70 -3.71
C SER A 162 -13.07 4.88 -3.93
N ARG A 163 -14.27 4.89 -3.31
CA ARG A 163 -15.20 6.03 -3.38
C ARG A 163 -14.62 7.30 -2.76
N ARG A 164 -13.94 7.20 -1.61
CA ARG A 164 -13.29 8.34 -0.95
C ARG A 164 -12.17 8.93 -1.84
N ILE A 165 -11.33 8.07 -2.42
CA ILE A 165 -10.29 8.51 -3.37
C ILE A 165 -10.91 9.23 -4.56
N ILE A 166 -11.91 8.63 -5.20
CA ILE A 166 -12.59 9.25 -6.36
C ILE A 166 -13.23 10.59 -5.99
N LYS A 167 -13.82 10.72 -4.80
CA LYS A 167 -14.38 12.00 -4.32
C LYS A 167 -13.28 13.06 -4.27
N VAL A 168 -12.15 12.79 -3.62
CA VAL A 168 -11.00 13.70 -3.54
C VAL A 168 -10.49 14.10 -4.94
N LEU A 169 -10.31 13.12 -5.83
CA LEU A 169 -9.82 13.38 -7.19
C LEU A 169 -10.78 14.21 -8.06
N ARG A 170 -12.08 14.20 -7.75
CA ARG A 170 -13.11 14.96 -8.49
C ARG A 170 -13.26 16.40 -7.98
N GLU A 171 -12.89 16.68 -6.74
CA GLU A 171 -13.04 18.03 -6.16
C GLU A 171 -12.16 19.06 -6.88
N LYS A 172 -10.93 18.70 -7.23
CA LYS A 172 -10.02 19.55 -8.01
C LYS A 172 -9.19 18.70 -8.99
N PRO A 173 -8.92 19.18 -10.21
CA PRO A 173 -8.16 18.42 -11.22
C PRO A 173 -6.71 18.17 -10.78
N TYR A 174 -6.11 19.08 -10.01
CA TYR A 174 -4.76 18.93 -9.48
C TYR A 174 -4.68 18.03 -8.23
N ASN A 175 -5.80 17.51 -7.72
CA ASN A 175 -5.76 16.62 -6.57
C ASN A 175 -5.08 15.30 -6.95
N ARG A 176 -4.11 14.92 -6.11
CA ARG A 176 -3.34 13.67 -6.19
C ARG A 176 -3.22 13.11 -4.78
N MET A 177 -3.32 11.80 -4.63
CA MET A 177 -3.38 11.15 -3.31
C MET A 177 -2.37 10.01 -3.18
N VAL A 178 -1.63 9.99 -2.07
CA VAL A 178 -0.96 8.78 -1.60
C VAL A 178 -1.92 8.03 -0.67
N VAL A 179 -2.05 6.72 -0.82
CA VAL A 179 -2.93 5.88 0.00
C VAL A 179 -2.10 4.82 0.71
N PHE A 180 -2.03 4.90 2.03
CA PHE A 180 -1.34 3.94 2.89
C PHE A 180 -2.34 2.93 3.47
N THR A 181 -2.19 1.66 3.09
CA THR A 181 -3.19 0.60 3.31
C THR A 181 -2.51 -0.77 3.41
N GLY A 182 -3.19 -1.78 3.93
CA GLY A 182 -2.74 -3.17 3.94
C GLY A 182 -2.56 -3.73 2.53
N ASN A 183 -1.59 -4.63 2.38
CA ASN A 183 -1.25 -5.26 1.09
C ASN A 183 -2.45 -5.90 0.36
N ALA A 184 -3.45 -6.41 1.11
CA ALA A 184 -4.65 -7.00 0.52
C ALA A 184 -5.47 -5.98 -0.29
N HIS A 185 -5.54 -4.73 0.16
CA HIS A 185 -6.25 -3.66 -0.52
C HIS A 185 -5.42 -3.04 -1.66
N ALA A 186 -4.09 -3.00 -1.49
CA ALA A 186 -3.15 -2.48 -2.48
C ALA A 186 -2.94 -3.41 -3.70
N ALA A 187 -3.20 -4.72 -3.55
CA ALA A 187 -3.04 -5.71 -4.61
C ALA A 187 -3.89 -5.40 -5.87
N ARG A 188 -3.48 -5.91 -7.03
CA ARG A 188 -4.14 -5.66 -8.34
C ARG A 188 -5.11 -6.76 -8.77
N GLU A 189 -5.30 -7.80 -7.98
CA GLU A 189 -6.08 -8.96 -8.39
C GLU A 189 -7.38 -9.01 -7.62
N GLY A 190 -8.45 -9.48 -8.25
CA GLY A 190 -9.77 -9.60 -7.61
C GLY A 190 -10.46 -8.25 -7.40
N ARG A 191 -11.25 -8.15 -6.33
CA ARG A 191 -12.09 -6.98 -6.00
C ARG A 191 -11.40 -6.03 -5.01
N THR A 192 -10.13 -5.75 -5.27
CA THR A 192 -9.30 -4.87 -4.43
C THR A 192 -9.55 -3.39 -4.72
N MET A 193 -9.18 -2.52 -3.78
CA MET A 193 -9.28 -1.08 -3.96
C MET A 193 -8.52 -0.61 -5.21
N THR A 194 -7.30 -1.10 -5.41
CA THR A 194 -6.47 -0.75 -6.58
C THR A 194 -7.15 -1.14 -7.89
N GLN A 195 -7.68 -2.37 -8.00
CA GLN A 195 -8.36 -2.81 -9.22
C GLN A 195 -9.63 -2.00 -9.48
N LEU A 196 -10.37 -1.64 -8.43
CA LEU A 196 -11.56 -0.78 -8.53
C LEU A 196 -11.22 0.65 -9.00
N LEU A 197 -10.01 1.15 -8.76
CA LEU A 197 -9.55 2.45 -9.26
C LEU A 197 -9.10 2.37 -10.71
N VAL A 198 -8.36 1.31 -11.07
CA VAL A 198 -7.98 1.04 -12.47
C VAL A 198 -9.21 0.91 -13.36
N ASN A 199 -10.23 0.16 -12.93
CA ASN A 199 -11.50 0.01 -13.66
C ASN A 199 -12.26 1.33 -13.86
N ARG A 200 -11.91 2.38 -13.11
CA ARG A 200 -12.50 3.72 -13.21
C ARG A 200 -11.60 4.70 -13.98
N GLY A 201 -10.54 4.21 -14.61
CA GLY A 201 -9.61 5.03 -15.41
C GLY A 201 -8.74 5.95 -14.56
N VAL A 202 -8.41 5.55 -13.33
CA VAL A 202 -7.48 6.33 -12.49
C VAL A 202 -6.03 5.92 -12.82
N ASP A 203 -5.23 6.87 -13.28
CA ASP A 203 -3.79 6.72 -13.42
C ASP A 203 -3.13 6.57 -12.06
N LEU A 204 -2.52 5.41 -11.80
CA LEU A 204 -2.01 5.09 -10.49
C LEU A 204 -0.79 4.18 -10.51
N VAL A 205 -0.02 4.26 -9.42
CA VAL A 205 1.06 3.34 -9.10
C VAL A 205 0.67 2.58 -7.84
N SER A 206 0.92 1.27 -7.81
CA SER A 206 0.79 0.47 -6.59
C SER A 206 2.12 -0.15 -6.22
N ALA A 207 2.49 -0.02 -4.95
CA ALA A 207 3.75 -0.48 -4.40
C ALA A 207 3.48 -1.23 -3.09
N GLY A 208 3.70 -2.55 -3.08
CA GLY A 208 3.45 -3.39 -1.90
C GLY A 208 4.73 -3.74 -1.15
N MET A 209 4.72 -3.64 0.18
CA MET A 209 5.84 -4.06 1.03
C MET A 209 5.90 -5.59 1.15
N VAL A 210 7.02 -6.16 0.71
CA VAL A 210 7.27 -7.61 0.79
C VAL A 210 7.76 -7.99 2.18
N GLY A 211 7.25 -9.10 2.73
CA GLY A 211 7.67 -9.52 4.06
C GLY A 211 7.46 -10.97 4.47
N GLY A 212 8.55 -11.76 4.46
CA GLY A 212 8.91 -12.85 5.40
C GLY A 212 8.02 -14.08 5.62
N ARG A 213 6.76 -14.13 5.20
CA ARG A 213 6.02 -15.41 5.08
C ARG A 213 5.35 -15.42 3.72
N ARG A 214 5.87 -16.28 2.83
CA ARG A 214 5.56 -16.29 1.41
C ARG A 214 4.45 -17.30 1.12
N ASN A 215 3.49 -16.92 0.29
CA ASN A 215 2.70 -17.90 -0.45
C ASN A 215 3.32 -18.12 -1.83
N LYS A 216 2.96 -19.24 -2.48
CA LYS A 216 3.50 -19.68 -3.78
C LYS A 216 3.32 -18.64 -4.90
N GLN A 217 2.31 -17.78 -4.77
CA GLN A 217 1.96 -16.73 -5.73
C GLN A 217 2.98 -15.58 -5.71
N GLN A 218 3.51 -15.22 -4.53
CA GLN A 218 4.54 -14.19 -4.38
C GLN A 218 5.87 -14.61 -5.03
N LEU A 219 6.22 -15.89 -4.93
CA LEU A 219 7.38 -16.49 -5.63
C LEU A 219 7.23 -16.48 -7.16
N ASN A 220 6.01 -16.68 -7.66
CA ASN A 220 5.77 -16.70 -9.10
C ASN A 220 5.83 -15.30 -9.72
N MET A 221 5.37 -14.26 -9.01
CA MET A 221 5.47 -12.87 -9.46
C MET A 221 6.92 -12.39 -9.54
N GLU A 222 7.78 -12.80 -8.61
CA GLU A 222 9.21 -12.46 -8.64
C GLU A 222 9.95 -13.19 -9.77
N LYS A 223 9.58 -14.46 -10.06
CA LYS A 223 10.11 -15.18 -11.23
C LYS A 223 9.71 -14.51 -12.54
N ALA A 224 8.53 -13.89 -12.62
CA ALA A 224 8.09 -13.12 -13.78
C ALA A 224 8.85 -11.78 -13.88
N ALA A 225 9.05 -11.08 -12.76
CA ALA A 225 9.80 -9.82 -12.73
C ALA A 225 11.27 -9.99 -13.16
N ARG A 226 11.93 -11.10 -12.78
CA ARG A 226 13.30 -11.42 -13.21
C ARG A 226 13.44 -11.71 -14.71
N ARG A 227 12.35 -11.93 -15.44
CA ARG A 227 12.38 -12.18 -16.89
C ARG A 227 12.24 -10.91 -17.73
N ILE A 228 11.85 -9.79 -17.12
CA ILE A 228 11.67 -8.50 -17.80
C ILE A 228 12.82 -7.60 -17.38
N HIS A 229 13.94 -7.69 -18.11
CA HIS A 229 15.13 -6.84 -18.07
C HIS A 229 15.84 -6.59 -16.71
N ALA A 230 17.12 -6.97 -16.71
CA ALA A 230 18.11 -6.60 -15.71
C ALA A 230 18.38 -5.09 -15.77
N GLU A 231 18.09 -4.40 -14.68
CA GLU A 231 18.93 -3.40 -14.02
C GLU A 231 18.26 -3.08 -12.67
N GLU A 232 19.04 -2.52 -11.76
CA GLU A 232 18.88 -2.58 -10.30
C GLU A 232 17.54 -2.05 -9.72
N GLU A 233 17.33 -2.37 -8.44
CA GLU A 233 16.49 -1.63 -7.46
C GLU A 233 15.05 -2.13 -7.14
N LEU A 234 14.70 -1.95 -5.85
CA LEU A 234 13.40 -2.06 -5.17
C LEU A 234 12.90 -3.42 -4.61
N PHE A 235 12.59 -3.42 -3.31
CA PHE A 235 11.80 -4.44 -2.60
C PHE A 235 10.37 -3.98 -2.23
N MET A 236 9.91 -2.89 -2.84
CA MET A 236 8.49 -2.78 -3.14
C MET A 236 8.29 -3.34 -4.54
N VAL A 237 7.34 -4.26 -4.70
CA VAL A 237 6.89 -4.62 -6.04
C VAL A 237 6.08 -3.44 -6.55
N VAL A 238 6.74 -2.57 -7.31
CA VAL A 238 6.11 -1.43 -7.94
C VAL A 238 5.49 -1.89 -9.25
N ARG A 239 4.24 -1.53 -9.45
CA ARG A 239 3.56 -1.70 -10.73
C ARG A 239 2.98 -0.34 -11.14
N VAL A 240 3.33 0.09 -12.35
CA VAL A 240 2.89 1.36 -12.97
C VAL A 240 1.68 1.09 -13.88
N HIS A 241 0.62 1.90 -13.78
CA HIS A 241 -0.61 1.76 -14.57
C HIS A 241 -1.00 3.08 -15.23
N GLY A 242 -1.25 3.04 -16.55
CA GLY A 242 -1.69 4.20 -17.33
C GLY A 242 -0.84 4.53 -18.57
N LEU A 243 -0.45 3.52 -19.35
CA LEU A 243 0.04 3.69 -20.72
C LEU A 243 -0.76 2.78 -21.65
#